data_AF-A0A7U4P307-F1
#
_entry.id   AF-A0A7U4P307-F1
#
_cell.length_a   1.000
_cell.length_b   1.000
_cell.length_c   1.000
_cell.angle_alpha   90.00
_cell.angle_beta   90.00
_cell.angle_gamma   90.00
#
_symmetry.space_group_name_H-M   'P 1'
#
loop_
_entity.id
_entity.type
_entity.pdbx_description
1 polymer ?
#
loop_
_entity_poly.entity_id
_entity_poly.type
_entity_poly.pdbx_seq_one_letter_code
_entity_poly.pdbx_strand_id
1 'polypeptide(L)'
;MKPIHSNSSASSNDTSAAASAGYRGGRLRRVLLDQDGLRAPWGVLLFVAIFVGAIAGLALVSRRLLPMPAGDQALSVVNGAVMEAMQLASVALATIVLAWIERRSPFSYGLQGRARALRFAAGAVCGFMAISALVFALWEAGLLRFDAPAIHGARAWEYAAVWAAMFVMTGLFEESLLRGYLLCTLARWIGFWWGAVLLSALFGVLHVVSPDESIMGLVSAMLFGFVLCLSLWYTGSLWWAIGFHAAWDWGESYFYGAPDSGRLVEGVRLTAHAVGHPLLSGGTAGPEGSVLVLPLLAIGAFAMWGWWRRGARAPGIALRGESARGIDR
;
A
#
# COMPACT_ATOMS: atom_id res chain seq x y z
N MET A 1 -72.20 -45.77 23.46
CA MET A 1 -71.47 -44.48 23.60
C MET A 1 -70.48 -44.34 22.43
N LYS A 2 -70.80 -43.49 21.44
CA LYS A 2 -69.83 -42.70 20.63
C LYS A 2 -69.73 -41.29 21.30
N PRO A 3 -68.90 -40.31 20.91
CA PRO A 3 -67.90 -40.15 19.80
C PRO A 3 -66.51 -39.62 20.32
N ILE A 4 -65.47 -39.20 19.56
CA ILE A 4 -65.29 -37.93 18.79
C ILE A 4 -63.91 -37.92 18.08
N HIS A 5 -63.90 -37.37 16.85
CA HIS A 5 -62.72 -36.96 16.05
C HIS A 5 -62.03 -35.69 16.59
N SER A 6 -60.72 -35.53 16.37
CA SER A 6 -60.19 -34.22 15.96
C SER A 6 -58.89 -34.34 15.15
N ASN A 7 -59.00 -34.02 13.86
CA ASN A 7 -57.90 -33.59 13.00
C ASN A 7 -57.34 -32.27 13.51
N SER A 8 -56.01 -32.12 13.53
CA SER A 8 -55.34 -30.82 13.66
C SER A 8 -54.08 -30.83 12.79
N SER A 9 -54.25 -30.34 11.56
CA SER A 9 -53.18 -29.95 10.66
C SER A 9 -52.63 -28.60 11.11
N ALA A 10 -51.59 -28.61 11.94
CA ALA A 10 -50.85 -27.40 12.27
C ALA A 10 -49.91 -27.03 11.11
N SER A 11 -50.42 -26.12 10.28
CA SER A 11 -49.71 -25.05 9.56
C SER A 11 -48.18 -25.08 9.67
N SER A 12 -47.50 -25.56 8.63
CA SER A 12 -46.06 -25.38 8.39
C SER A 12 -45.70 -23.98 7.85
N ASN A 13 -46.59 -22.98 8.02
CA ASN A 13 -46.45 -21.66 7.40
C ASN A 13 -45.98 -20.55 8.36
N ASP A 14 -45.90 -20.82 9.67
CA ASP A 14 -45.56 -19.77 10.65
C ASP A 14 -44.05 -19.57 10.89
N THR A 15 -43.19 -20.48 10.40
CA THR A 15 -41.73 -20.32 10.49
C THR A 15 -41.11 -19.59 9.30
N SER A 16 -41.80 -19.48 8.16
CA SER A 16 -41.29 -18.72 7.00
C SER A 16 -41.64 -17.23 7.04
N ALA A 17 -42.63 -16.83 7.84
CA ALA A 17 -43.03 -15.43 7.98
C ALA A 17 -42.09 -14.64 8.91
N ALA A 18 -41.46 -15.28 9.89
CA ALA A 18 -40.49 -14.64 10.80
C ALA A 18 -39.11 -14.38 10.16
N ALA A 19 -38.77 -15.06 9.05
CA ALA A 19 -37.49 -14.89 8.35
C ALA A 19 -37.44 -13.69 7.38
N SER A 20 -38.57 -12.98 7.17
CA SER A 20 -38.66 -11.83 6.25
C SER A 20 -38.87 -10.48 6.94
N ALA A 21 -38.99 -10.47 8.27
CA ALA A 21 -39.22 -9.26 9.06
C ALA A 21 -37.90 -8.69 9.60
N GLY A 22 -37.15 -7.95 8.77
CA GLY A 22 -35.86 -7.43 9.25
C GLY A 22 -35.18 -6.27 8.54
N TYR A 23 -35.68 -5.66 7.46
CA TYR A 23 -35.00 -4.50 6.85
C TYR A 23 -35.96 -3.45 6.28
N ARG A 24 -36.77 -2.81 7.15
CA ARG A 24 -37.45 -1.54 6.81
C ARG A 24 -36.50 -0.35 7.03
N GLY A 25 -35.43 -0.27 6.25
CA GLY A 25 -34.62 0.95 6.12
C GLY A 25 -35.09 1.81 4.94
N GLY A 26 -35.19 3.13 5.12
CA GLY A 26 -35.56 4.06 4.04
C GLY A 26 -34.69 3.88 2.78
N ARG A 27 -35.20 4.26 1.59
CA ARG A 27 -34.50 4.08 0.28
C ARG A 27 -33.03 4.51 0.33
N LEU A 28 -32.72 5.61 1.03
CA LEU A 28 -31.37 6.13 1.21
C LEU A 28 -30.42 5.15 1.94
N ARG A 29 -30.92 4.44 2.95
CA ARG A 29 -30.13 3.44 3.71
C ARG A 29 -29.71 2.27 2.82
N ARG A 30 -30.58 1.84 1.89
CA ARG A 30 -30.26 0.78 0.92
C ARG A 30 -29.29 1.21 -0.18
N VAL A 31 -29.24 2.51 -0.49
CA VAL A 31 -28.30 3.06 -1.47
C VAL A 31 -26.91 3.23 -0.86
N LEU A 32 -26.82 3.56 0.43
CA LEU A 32 -25.56 3.85 1.10
C LEU A 32 -24.93 2.66 1.82
N LEU A 33 -25.72 1.76 2.42
CA LEU A 33 -25.21 0.67 3.25
C LEU A 33 -25.46 -0.71 2.63
N ASP A 34 -24.54 -1.63 2.91
CA ASP A 34 -24.62 -3.07 2.65
C ASP A 34 -24.52 -3.86 3.97
N GLN A 35 -24.58 -5.19 3.90
CA GLN A 35 -24.36 -6.12 5.02
C GLN A 35 -23.01 -5.91 5.72
N ASP A 36 -22.01 -5.36 5.03
CA ASP A 36 -20.66 -5.12 5.53
C ASP A 36 -20.39 -3.68 6.04
N GLY A 37 -21.36 -2.76 5.94
CA GLY A 37 -21.17 -1.34 6.26
C GLY A 37 -21.48 -0.42 5.08
N LEU A 38 -20.62 0.55 4.79
CA LEU A 38 -20.79 1.46 3.65
C LEU A 38 -20.59 0.69 2.32
N ARG A 39 -21.46 0.89 1.33
CA ARG A 39 -21.27 0.28 0.01
C ARG A 39 -19.97 0.80 -0.60
N ALA A 40 -19.23 -0.10 -1.23
CA ALA A 40 -17.87 0.15 -1.65
C ALA A 40 -17.65 1.41 -2.52
N PRO A 41 -18.51 1.76 -3.51
CA PRO A 41 -18.32 3.00 -4.28
C PRO A 41 -18.35 4.24 -3.38
N TRP A 42 -19.29 4.31 -2.43
CA TRP A 42 -19.37 5.42 -1.48
C TRP A 42 -18.22 5.39 -0.48
N GLY A 43 -17.77 4.20 -0.08
CA GLY A 43 -16.59 4.04 0.77
C GLY A 43 -15.33 4.59 0.13
N VAL A 44 -15.08 4.26 -1.14
CA VAL A 44 -13.94 4.78 -1.91
C VAL A 44 -14.07 6.30 -2.08
N LEU A 45 -15.23 6.80 -2.53
CA LEU A 45 -15.43 8.23 -2.75
C LEU A 45 -15.24 9.05 -1.46
N LEU A 46 -15.84 8.63 -0.35
CA LEU A 46 -15.73 9.33 0.92
C LEU A 46 -14.31 9.27 1.47
N PHE A 47 -13.64 8.13 1.35
CA PHE A 47 -12.25 7.99 1.76
C PHE A 47 -11.33 8.95 1.00
N VAL A 48 -11.43 8.98 -0.33
CA VAL A 48 -10.66 9.90 -1.18
C VAL A 48 -10.98 11.36 -0.84
N ALA A 49 -12.26 11.70 -0.66
CA ALA A 49 -12.67 13.05 -0.32
C ALA A 49 -12.08 13.52 1.03
N ILE A 50 -12.11 12.67 2.07
CA ILE A 50 -11.54 13.00 3.38
C ILE A 50 -10.02 13.10 3.28
N PHE A 51 -9.36 12.16 2.59
CA PHE A 51 -7.91 12.18 2.41
C PHE A 51 -7.45 13.46 1.68
N VAL A 52 -8.06 13.78 0.54
CA VAL A 52 -7.74 14.98 -0.25
C VAL A 52 -8.06 16.26 0.52
N GLY A 53 -9.19 16.30 1.23
CA GLY A 53 -9.55 17.44 2.06
C GLY A 53 -8.56 17.66 3.21
N ALA A 54 -8.15 16.58 3.88
CA ALA A 54 -7.19 16.62 4.99
C ALA A 54 -5.81 17.09 4.52
N ILE A 55 -5.28 16.52 3.44
CA ILE A 55 -3.96 16.88 2.93
C ILE A 55 -3.94 18.32 2.41
N ALA A 56 -5.00 18.77 1.71
CA ALA A 56 -5.11 20.16 1.27
C ALA A 56 -5.21 21.15 2.44
N GLY A 57 -5.99 20.79 3.48
CA GLY A 57 -6.11 21.59 4.70
C GLY A 57 -4.78 21.72 5.44
N LEU A 58 -4.07 20.60 5.65
CA LEU A 58 -2.74 20.62 6.26
C LEU A 58 -1.73 21.39 5.39
N ALA A 59 -1.79 21.25 4.07
CA ALA A 59 -0.91 21.98 3.16
C ALA A 59 -1.13 23.51 3.25
N LEU A 60 -2.38 23.94 3.41
CA LEU A 60 -2.69 25.36 3.61
C LEU A 60 -2.12 25.89 4.93
N VAL A 61 -2.22 25.12 6.01
CA VAL A 61 -1.70 25.49 7.33
C VAL A 61 -0.16 25.51 7.32
N SER A 62 0.48 24.46 6.82
CA SER A 62 1.94 24.34 6.77
C SER A 62 2.58 25.49 5.99
N ARG A 63 2.04 25.85 4.82
CA ARG A 63 2.51 27.00 4.01
C ARG A 63 2.45 28.34 4.74
N ARG A 64 1.60 28.48 5.77
CA ARG A 64 1.51 29.70 6.60
C ARG A 64 2.53 29.70 7.74
N LEU A 65 2.95 28.53 8.20
CA LEU A 65 3.80 28.36 9.39
C LEU A 65 5.27 28.12 9.03
N LEU A 66 5.54 27.50 7.89
CA LEU A 66 6.88 27.12 7.43
C LEU A 66 7.13 27.76 6.06
N PRO A 67 8.03 28.75 5.95
CA PRO A 67 8.47 29.25 4.66
C PRO A 67 9.26 28.12 3.96
N MET A 68 8.71 27.58 2.88
CA MET A 68 9.41 26.60 2.06
C MET A 68 10.60 27.29 1.37
N PRO A 69 11.85 26.88 1.62
CA PRO A 69 12.98 27.38 0.86
C PRO A 69 12.77 27.02 -0.61
N ALA A 70 12.80 28.02 -1.49
CA ALA A 70 12.84 27.78 -2.92
C ALA A 70 14.30 27.51 -3.32
N GLY A 71 14.62 26.32 -3.82
CA GLY A 71 15.86 26.15 -4.59
C GLY A 71 16.70 24.88 -4.41
N ASP A 72 16.43 24.00 -3.43
CA ASP A 72 17.23 22.78 -3.28
C ASP A 72 16.69 21.64 -4.15
N GLN A 73 17.58 21.01 -4.93
CA GLN A 73 17.26 19.82 -5.73
C GLN A 73 17.08 18.56 -4.88
N ALA A 74 17.66 18.53 -3.67
CA ALA A 74 17.52 17.43 -2.73
C ALA A 74 16.46 17.74 -1.67
N LEU A 75 15.66 16.74 -1.32
CA LEU A 75 14.69 16.84 -0.24
C LEU A 75 15.43 16.96 1.10
N SER A 76 15.27 18.09 1.79
CA SER A 76 15.79 18.26 3.14
C SER A 76 15.01 17.39 4.13
N VAL A 77 15.69 16.94 5.20
CA VAL A 77 15.09 16.09 6.25
C VAL A 77 13.84 16.73 6.84
N VAL A 78 13.89 18.04 7.12
CA VAL A 78 12.78 18.75 7.75
C VAL A 78 11.57 18.83 6.81
N ASN A 79 11.78 19.20 5.55
CA ASN A 79 10.69 19.31 4.58
C ASN A 79 10.08 17.94 4.28
N GLY A 80 10.93 16.92 4.09
CA GLY A 80 10.48 15.55 3.93
C GLY A 80 9.63 15.12 5.11
N ALA A 81 10.13 15.27 6.34
CA ALA A 81 9.43 14.82 7.54
C ALA A 81 8.05 15.48 7.71
N VAL A 82 7.95 16.78 7.41
CA VAL A 82 6.66 17.49 7.43
C VAL A 82 5.71 16.92 6.38
N MET A 83 6.18 16.71 5.15
CA MET A 83 5.36 16.16 4.07
C MET A 83 4.84 14.75 4.38
N GLU A 84 5.73 13.84 4.79
CA GLU A 84 5.38 12.46 5.14
C GLU A 84 4.44 12.41 6.35
N ALA A 85 4.68 13.23 7.37
CA ALA A 85 3.79 13.31 8.54
C ALA A 85 2.38 13.76 8.14
N MET A 86 2.27 14.76 7.25
CA MET A 86 0.98 15.24 6.77
C MET A 86 0.24 14.18 5.95
N GLN A 87 0.94 13.47 5.06
CA GLN A 87 0.38 12.40 4.25
C GLN A 87 -0.11 11.24 5.13
N LEU A 88 0.75 10.78 6.05
CA LEU A 88 0.42 9.73 7.00
C LEU A 88 -0.75 10.12 7.92
N ALA A 89 -0.78 11.36 8.42
CA ALA A 89 -1.89 11.87 9.23
C ALA A 89 -3.20 11.92 8.43
N SER A 90 -3.14 12.33 7.16
CA SER A 90 -4.30 12.43 6.27
C SER A 90 -4.90 11.06 5.97
N VAL A 91 -4.06 10.07 5.66
CA VAL A 91 -4.54 8.69 5.42
C VAL A 91 -5.07 8.07 6.71
N ALA A 92 -4.39 8.28 7.84
CA ALA A 92 -4.86 7.79 9.14
C ALA A 92 -6.22 8.38 9.51
N LEU A 93 -6.43 9.69 9.31
CA LEU A 93 -7.71 10.34 9.54
C LEU A 93 -8.82 9.73 8.68
N ALA A 94 -8.58 9.59 7.37
CA ALA A 94 -9.54 8.98 6.46
C ALA A 94 -9.88 7.54 6.88
N THR A 95 -8.88 6.72 7.19
CA THR A 95 -9.07 5.34 7.65
C THR A 95 -9.82 5.28 8.97
N ILE A 96 -9.52 6.15 9.94
CA ILE A 96 -10.19 6.19 11.25
C ILE A 96 -11.66 6.57 11.11
N VAL A 97 -11.96 7.62 10.33
CA VAL A 97 -13.34 8.07 10.12
C VAL A 97 -14.16 6.97 9.43
N LEU A 98 -13.62 6.35 8.38
CA LEU A 98 -14.34 5.28 7.68
C LEU A 98 -14.45 4.01 8.53
N ALA A 99 -13.41 3.63 9.27
CA ALA A 99 -13.49 2.54 10.25
C ALA A 99 -14.60 2.77 11.27
N TRP A 100 -14.71 4.00 11.78
CA TRP A 100 -15.76 4.38 12.73
C TRP A 100 -17.16 4.26 12.12
N ILE A 101 -17.36 4.75 10.89
CA ILE A 101 -18.62 4.60 10.13
C ILE A 101 -18.96 3.12 9.90
N GLU A 102 -17.97 2.31 9.53
CA GLU A 102 -18.12 0.87 9.29
C GLU A 102 -18.17 0.04 10.59
N ARG A 103 -18.01 0.66 11.76
CA ARG A 103 -17.93 0.01 13.08
C ARG A 103 -16.85 -1.08 13.15
N ARG A 104 -15.72 -0.81 12.52
CA ARG A 104 -14.53 -1.69 12.50
C ARG A 104 -13.37 -1.01 13.21
N SER A 105 -12.37 -1.78 13.59
CA SER A 105 -11.09 -1.23 14.05
C SER A 105 -10.34 -0.61 12.87
N PRO A 106 -9.74 0.58 12.98
CA PRO A 106 -8.86 1.15 11.94
C PRO A 106 -7.71 0.21 11.56
N PHE A 107 -7.25 -0.62 12.48
CA PHE A 107 -6.19 -1.60 12.22
C PHE A 107 -6.65 -2.80 11.37
N SER A 108 -7.97 -2.99 11.19
CA SER A 108 -8.51 -4.16 10.48
C SER A 108 -8.19 -4.17 8.97
N TYR A 109 -7.77 -3.03 8.42
CA TYR A 109 -7.31 -2.91 7.04
C TYR A 109 -5.83 -3.30 6.89
N GLY A 110 -5.47 -4.47 7.43
CA GLY A 110 -4.17 -5.12 7.22
C GLY A 110 -3.04 -4.77 8.21
N LEU A 111 -3.31 -3.94 9.22
CA LEU A 111 -2.33 -3.57 10.26
C LEU A 111 -2.42 -4.44 11.53
N GLN A 112 -3.36 -5.38 11.60
CA GLN A 112 -3.49 -6.33 12.71
C GLN A 112 -2.54 -7.55 12.57
N GLY A 113 -2.42 -8.31 13.65
CA GLY A 113 -1.76 -9.61 13.68
C GLY A 113 -0.55 -9.68 14.62
N ARG A 114 -0.33 -10.87 15.21
CA ARG A 114 0.76 -11.12 16.16
C ARG A 114 2.15 -11.15 15.49
N ALA A 115 2.21 -11.50 14.22
CA ALA A 115 3.46 -11.61 13.45
C ALA A 115 3.91 -10.28 12.82
N ARG A 116 3.38 -9.12 13.23
CA ARG A 116 3.63 -7.82 12.60
C ARG A 116 5.13 -7.47 12.48
N ALA A 117 5.87 -7.59 13.58
CA ALA A 117 7.29 -7.24 13.63
C ALA A 117 8.13 -8.18 12.76
N LEU A 118 7.84 -9.49 12.80
CA LEU A 118 8.53 -10.47 11.97
C LEU A 118 8.24 -10.25 10.48
N ARG A 119 6.99 -9.94 10.11
CA ARG A 119 6.61 -9.63 8.72
C ARG A 119 7.29 -8.37 8.24
N PHE A 120 7.32 -7.32 9.05
CA PHE A 120 8.03 -6.09 8.75
C PHE A 120 9.53 -6.34 8.55
N ALA A 121 10.18 -7.03 9.48
CA ALA A 121 11.60 -7.34 9.38
C ALA A 121 11.92 -8.22 8.15
N ALA A 122 11.11 -9.24 7.87
CA ALA A 122 11.26 -10.07 6.69
C ALA A 122 11.04 -9.28 5.39
N GLY A 123 10.04 -8.39 5.38
CA GLY A 123 9.80 -7.46 4.28
C GLY A 123 11.01 -6.57 4.04
N ALA A 124 11.51 -5.91 5.10
CA ALA A 124 12.66 -5.01 5.03
C ALA A 124 13.92 -5.70 4.52
N VAL A 125 14.22 -6.90 5.02
CA VAL A 125 15.34 -7.70 4.52
C VAL A 125 15.15 -8.02 3.03
N CYS A 126 13.96 -8.47 2.62
CA CYS A 126 13.66 -8.75 1.21
C CYS A 126 13.75 -7.49 0.32
N GLY A 127 13.24 -6.35 0.77
CA GLY A 127 13.25 -5.08 0.05
C GLY A 127 14.66 -4.60 -0.19
N PHE A 128 15.46 -4.51 0.89
CA PHE A 128 16.87 -4.13 0.80
C PHE A 128 17.67 -5.07 -0.10
N MET A 129 17.47 -6.40 0.01
CA MET A 129 18.15 -7.36 -0.88
C MET A 129 17.73 -7.20 -2.33
N ALA A 130 16.48 -6.89 -2.62
CA ALA A 130 15.99 -6.73 -3.98
C ALA A 130 16.58 -5.47 -4.65
N ILE A 131 16.55 -4.31 -3.98
CA ILE A 131 17.20 -3.11 -4.51
C ILE A 131 18.71 -3.29 -4.63
N SER A 132 19.34 -3.96 -3.67
CA SER A 132 20.78 -4.29 -3.73
C SER A 132 21.13 -5.15 -4.93
N ALA A 133 20.28 -6.14 -5.27
CA ALA A 133 20.47 -7.00 -6.43
C ALA A 133 20.32 -6.22 -7.75
N LEU A 134 19.35 -5.28 -7.82
CA LEU A 134 19.19 -4.40 -8.99
C LEU A 134 20.40 -3.51 -9.19
N VAL A 135 20.82 -2.82 -8.12
CA VAL A 135 21.97 -1.93 -8.11
C VAL A 135 23.25 -2.68 -8.48
N PHE A 136 23.44 -3.88 -7.94
CA PHE A 136 24.57 -4.74 -8.29
C PHE A 136 24.55 -5.12 -9.77
N ALA A 137 23.40 -5.53 -10.32
CA ALA A 137 23.27 -5.87 -11.73
C ALA A 137 23.58 -4.67 -12.65
N LEU A 138 23.13 -3.46 -12.27
CA LEU A 138 23.44 -2.23 -13.00
C LEU A 138 24.93 -1.88 -12.93
N TRP A 139 25.55 -2.03 -11.76
CA TRP A 139 26.97 -1.77 -11.55
C TRP A 139 27.85 -2.72 -12.37
N GLU A 140 27.57 -4.03 -12.31
CA GLU A 140 28.26 -5.07 -13.10
C GLU A 140 28.09 -4.84 -14.61
N ALA A 141 26.91 -4.41 -15.04
CA ALA A 141 26.65 -4.06 -16.44
C ALA A 141 27.31 -2.73 -16.87
N GLY A 142 27.97 -2.01 -15.96
CA GLY A 142 28.58 -0.71 -16.22
C GLY A 142 27.57 0.44 -16.43
N LEU A 143 26.31 0.21 -16.05
CA LEU A 143 25.18 1.15 -16.20
C LEU A 143 24.99 2.04 -14.96
N LEU A 144 25.68 1.75 -13.86
CA LEU A 144 25.69 2.54 -12.64
C LEU A 144 27.11 2.64 -12.11
N ARG A 145 27.49 3.84 -11.66
CA ARG A 145 28.80 4.10 -11.05
C ARG A 145 28.61 4.78 -9.70
N PHE A 146 29.60 4.57 -8.83
CA PHE A 146 29.65 5.17 -7.51
C PHE A 146 30.79 6.15 -7.43
N ASP A 147 30.53 7.32 -6.86
CA ASP A 147 31.56 8.25 -6.43
C ASP A 147 32.04 7.91 -5.00
N ALA A 148 33.04 8.66 -4.52
CA ALA A 148 33.50 8.52 -3.15
C ALA A 148 32.34 8.76 -2.15
N PRO A 149 32.29 8.05 -1.01
CA PRO A 149 31.16 8.16 -0.09
C PRO A 149 30.97 9.59 0.41
N ALA A 150 29.74 10.10 0.36
CA ALA A 150 29.47 11.51 0.65
C ALA A 150 29.60 11.85 2.14
N ILE A 151 29.29 10.90 3.04
CA ILE A 151 29.37 11.08 4.49
C ILE A 151 29.96 9.86 5.22
N HIS A 152 30.55 10.10 6.39
CA HIS A 152 31.26 9.11 7.20
C HIS A 152 30.99 9.30 8.71
N GLY A 153 31.33 8.29 9.51
CA GLY A 153 31.28 8.37 10.97
C GLY A 153 29.88 8.49 11.55
N ALA A 154 29.73 9.22 12.66
CA ALA A 154 28.45 9.37 13.38
C ALA A 154 27.35 9.98 12.49
N ARG A 155 27.69 10.97 11.65
CA ARG A 155 26.72 11.60 10.74
C ARG A 155 26.09 10.61 9.76
N ALA A 156 26.84 9.60 9.31
CA ALA A 156 26.27 8.54 8.47
C ALA A 156 25.14 7.81 9.21
N TRP A 157 25.37 7.40 10.44
CA TRP A 157 24.37 6.70 11.26
C TRP A 157 23.17 7.58 11.62
N GLU A 158 23.38 8.87 11.83
CA GLU A 158 22.30 9.84 12.05
C GLU A 158 21.37 9.91 10.83
N TYR A 159 21.91 10.16 9.63
CA TYR A 159 21.13 10.17 8.41
C TYR A 159 20.50 8.79 8.11
N ALA A 160 21.20 7.69 8.39
CA ALA A 160 20.64 6.35 8.25
C ALA A 160 19.36 6.18 9.05
N ALA A 161 19.38 6.58 10.34
CA ALA A 161 18.25 6.45 11.24
C ALA A 161 17.10 7.38 10.86
N VAL A 162 17.40 8.62 10.50
CA VAL A 162 16.41 9.62 10.07
C VAL A 162 15.71 9.16 8.80
N TRP A 163 16.45 8.79 7.76
CA TRP A 163 15.87 8.30 6.51
C TRP A 163 15.13 6.97 6.70
N ALA A 164 15.59 6.08 7.59
CA ALA A 164 14.86 4.85 7.89
C ALA A 164 13.49 5.15 8.51
N ALA A 165 13.42 6.10 9.45
CA ALA A 165 12.15 6.52 10.03
C ALA A 165 11.23 7.15 8.97
N MET A 166 11.80 7.97 8.09
CA MET A 166 11.10 8.60 6.97
C MET A 166 10.47 7.58 6.02
N PHE A 167 11.25 6.65 5.48
CA PHE A 167 10.73 5.66 4.53
C PHE A 167 9.79 4.65 5.18
N VAL A 168 9.88 4.43 6.50
CA VAL A 168 8.83 3.71 7.25
C VAL A 168 7.52 4.50 7.26
N MET A 169 7.57 5.83 7.39
CA MET A 169 6.37 6.68 7.28
C MET A 169 5.81 6.66 5.86
N THR A 170 6.65 6.75 4.83
CA THR A 170 6.26 6.63 3.42
C THR A 170 5.58 5.29 3.16
N GLY A 171 6.23 4.18 3.52
CA GLY A 171 5.65 2.84 3.39
C GLY A 171 4.35 2.67 4.19
N LEU A 172 4.25 3.23 5.40
CA LEU A 172 2.99 3.23 6.16
C LEU A 172 1.89 4.02 5.44
N PHE A 173 2.23 5.19 4.89
CA PHE A 173 1.30 6.05 4.18
C PHE A 173 0.77 5.38 2.91
N GLU A 174 1.65 5.04 1.99
CA GLU A 174 1.29 4.57 0.66
C GLU A 174 0.61 3.20 0.70
N GLU A 175 1.13 2.28 1.52
CA GLU A 175 0.54 0.96 1.67
C GLU A 175 -0.81 1.01 2.38
N SER A 176 -0.99 1.89 3.38
CA SER A 176 -2.31 2.07 4.03
C SER A 176 -3.33 2.72 3.11
N LEU A 177 -2.90 3.68 2.28
CA LEU A 177 -3.73 4.36 1.30
C LEU A 177 -4.22 3.36 0.25
N LEU A 178 -3.29 2.71 -0.44
CA LEU A 178 -3.58 1.93 -1.64
C LEU A 178 -3.98 0.50 -1.30
N ARG A 179 -3.24 -0.18 -0.42
CA ARG A 179 -3.41 -1.62 -0.13
C ARG A 179 -4.18 -1.87 1.17
N GLY A 180 -4.30 -0.86 2.02
CA GLY A 180 -5.16 -0.85 3.19
C GLY A 180 -6.61 -0.61 2.79
N TYR A 181 -7.16 0.55 3.12
CA TYR A 181 -8.60 0.78 3.02
C TYR A 181 -9.14 0.65 1.59
N LEU A 182 -8.45 1.23 0.59
CA LEU A 182 -8.92 1.23 -0.80
C LEU A 182 -8.99 -0.17 -1.40
N LEU A 183 -7.91 -0.96 -1.29
CA LEU A 183 -7.92 -2.34 -1.79
C LEU A 183 -8.93 -3.22 -1.06
N CYS A 184 -9.04 -3.09 0.27
CA CYS A 184 -10.05 -3.82 1.04
C CYS A 184 -11.46 -3.51 0.56
N THR A 185 -11.74 -2.25 0.27
CA THR A 185 -13.06 -1.79 -0.17
C THR A 185 -13.35 -2.17 -1.62
N LEU A 186 -12.41 -2.00 -2.53
CA LEU A 186 -12.54 -2.40 -3.93
C LEU A 186 -12.64 -3.93 -4.06
N ALA A 187 -11.91 -4.70 -3.26
CA ALA A 187 -11.98 -6.16 -3.27
C ALA A 187 -13.39 -6.68 -2.92
N ARG A 188 -14.12 -6.00 -2.03
CA ARG A 188 -15.54 -6.31 -1.72
C ARG A 188 -16.48 -6.03 -2.89
N TRP A 189 -16.11 -5.14 -3.81
CA TRP A 189 -16.97 -4.71 -4.92
C TRP A 189 -16.72 -5.47 -6.21
N ILE A 190 -15.46 -5.47 -6.67
CA ILE A 190 -15.05 -5.96 -7.98
C ILE A 190 -14.09 -7.15 -7.89
N GLY A 191 -13.80 -7.62 -6.67
CA GLY A 191 -12.85 -8.71 -6.42
C GLY A 191 -11.41 -8.24 -6.26
N PHE A 192 -10.62 -9.05 -5.56
CA PHE A 192 -9.25 -8.72 -5.19
C PHE A 192 -8.35 -8.41 -6.39
N TRP A 193 -8.37 -9.26 -7.41
CA TRP A 193 -7.47 -9.13 -8.56
C TRP A 193 -7.71 -7.85 -9.37
N TRP A 194 -8.99 -7.51 -9.62
CA TRP A 194 -9.34 -6.26 -10.28
C TRP A 194 -8.98 -5.04 -9.43
N GLY A 195 -9.24 -5.09 -8.12
CA GLY A 195 -8.79 -4.03 -7.19
C GLY A 195 -7.26 -3.86 -7.18
N ALA A 196 -6.52 -4.96 -7.18
CA ALA A 196 -5.05 -4.95 -7.19
C ALA A 196 -4.52 -4.33 -8.50
N VAL A 197 -5.04 -4.72 -9.67
CA VAL A 197 -4.65 -4.12 -10.95
C VAL A 197 -4.95 -2.63 -10.98
N LEU A 198 -6.16 -2.22 -10.59
CA LEU A 198 -6.55 -0.80 -10.62
C LEU A 198 -5.70 0.08 -9.69
N LEU A 199 -5.45 -0.38 -8.46
CA LEU A 199 -4.68 0.40 -7.50
C LEU A 199 -3.17 0.37 -7.78
N SER A 200 -2.68 -0.69 -8.42
CA SER A 200 -1.31 -0.73 -8.93
C SER A 200 -1.11 0.22 -10.11
N ALA A 201 -2.08 0.28 -11.02
CA ALA A 201 -2.06 1.29 -12.09
C ALA A 201 -2.13 2.71 -11.52
N LEU A 202 -3.01 2.94 -10.53
CA LEU A 202 -3.08 4.22 -9.83
C LEU A 202 -1.74 4.57 -9.16
N PHE A 203 -1.07 3.60 -8.53
CA PHE A 203 0.24 3.81 -7.92
C PHE A 203 1.26 4.30 -8.94
N GLY A 204 1.37 3.66 -10.11
CA GLY A 204 2.21 4.16 -11.19
C GLY A 204 1.83 5.56 -11.65
N VAL A 205 0.54 5.87 -11.78
CA VAL A 205 0.07 7.22 -12.18
C VAL A 205 0.42 8.29 -11.14
N LEU A 206 0.38 7.99 -9.84
CA LEU A 206 0.73 8.94 -8.79
C LEU A 206 2.21 9.38 -8.86
N HIS A 207 3.07 8.57 -9.47
CA HIS A 207 4.48 8.88 -9.68
C HIS A 207 4.73 9.87 -10.84
N VAL A 208 3.73 10.16 -11.69
CA VAL A 208 3.84 11.22 -12.72
C VAL A 208 4.10 12.61 -12.10
N VAL A 209 3.78 12.78 -10.82
CA VAL A 209 4.01 14.04 -10.09
C VAL A 209 5.51 14.30 -9.84
N SER A 210 6.37 13.28 -10.01
CA SER A 210 7.82 13.44 -9.94
C SER A 210 8.36 14.09 -11.22
N PRO A 211 9.05 15.26 -11.13
CA PRO A 211 9.47 16.07 -12.29
C PRO A 211 10.33 15.35 -13.34
N ASP A 212 10.96 14.23 -12.97
CA ASP A 212 11.96 13.53 -13.79
C ASP A 212 11.65 12.03 -13.95
N GLU A 213 10.39 11.65 -13.75
CA GLU A 213 9.95 10.26 -13.82
C GLU A 213 9.90 9.76 -15.27
N SER A 214 10.39 8.54 -15.48
CA SER A 214 10.40 7.92 -16.82
C SER A 214 9.16 7.05 -17.03
N ILE A 215 8.73 6.87 -18.29
CA ILE A 215 7.62 5.93 -18.59
C ILE A 215 7.92 4.52 -18.05
N MET A 216 9.19 4.09 -18.10
CA MET A 216 9.59 2.81 -17.55
C MET A 216 9.45 2.78 -16.03
N GLY A 217 9.83 3.85 -15.33
CA GLY A 217 9.62 3.94 -13.88
C GLY A 217 8.14 3.94 -13.50
N LEU A 218 7.26 4.61 -14.24
CA LEU A 218 5.79 4.49 -14.02
C LEU A 218 5.28 3.05 -14.16
N VAL A 219 5.75 2.33 -15.19
CA VAL A 219 5.40 0.91 -15.39
C VAL A 219 5.99 0.04 -14.29
N SER A 220 7.21 0.35 -13.84
CA SER A 220 7.91 -0.39 -12.80
C SER A 220 7.26 -0.18 -11.44
N ALA A 221 6.89 1.04 -11.09
CA ALA A 221 6.07 1.38 -9.92
C ALA A 221 4.74 0.62 -9.96
N MET A 222 4.02 0.60 -11.09
CA MET A 222 2.81 -0.20 -11.24
C MET A 222 3.06 -1.69 -10.93
N LEU A 223 4.10 -2.30 -11.51
CA LEU A 223 4.41 -3.71 -11.30
C LEU A 223 4.86 -3.99 -9.86
N PHE A 224 5.68 -3.12 -9.28
CA PHE A 224 6.09 -3.15 -7.87
C PHE A 224 4.87 -3.12 -6.96
N GLY A 225 3.95 -2.19 -7.21
CA GLY A 225 2.69 -2.09 -6.50
C GLY A 225 1.82 -3.34 -6.57
N PHE A 226 1.85 -4.04 -7.70
CA PHE A 226 1.18 -5.32 -7.86
C PHE A 226 1.86 -6.44 -7.07
N VAL A 227 3.19 -6.50 -7.07
CA VAL A 227 3.97 -7.43 -6.24
C VAL A 227 3.65 -7.22 -4.76
N LEU A 228 3.55 -5.98 -4.28
CA LEU A 228 3.15 -5.70 -2.90
C LEU A 228 1.73 -6.21 -2.59
N CYS A 229 0.79 -6.09 -3.53
CA CYS A 229 -0.55 -6.68 -3.38
C CYS A 229 -0.49 -8.20 -3.20
N LEU A 230 0.42 -8.91 -3.89
CA LEU A 230 0.59 -10.36 -3.68
C LEU A 230 0.96 -10.70 -2.24
N SER A 231 1.77 -9.86 -1.58
CA SER A 231 2.12 -10.10 -0.17
C SER A 231 0.91 -10.06 0.74
N LEU A 232 -0.03 -9.15 0.49
CA LEU A 232 -1.31 -9.10 1.21
C LEU A 232 -2.20 -10.29 0.87
N TRP A 233 -2.24 -10.70 -0.40
CA TRP A 233 -3.01 -11.88 -0.82
C TRP A 233 -2.60 -13.12 -0.02
N TYR A 234 -1.30 -13.31 0.20
CA TYR A 234 -0.79 -14.48 0.93
C TYR A 234 -0.83 -14.32 2.46
N THR A 235 -0.59 -13.11 2.98
CA THR A 235 -0.38 -12.90 4.42
C THR A 235 -1.56 -12.26 5.15
N GLY A 236 -2.48 -11.62 4.41
CA GLY A 236 -3.54 -10.77 4.95
C GLY A 236 -3.00 -9.60 5.76
N SER A 237 -1.79 -9.10 5.46
CA SER A 237 -1.10 -8.13 6.31
C SER A 237 -0.24 -7.18 5.50
N LEU A 238 -0.34 -5.88 5.81
CA LEU A 238 0.46 -4.83 5.21
C LEU A 238 1.91 -4.85 5.69
N TRP A 239 2.20 -5.43 6.86
CA TRP A 239 3.51 -5.28 7.51
C TRP A 239 4.68 -5.75 6.65
N TRP A 240 4.52 -6.81 5.86
CA TRP A 240 5.57 -7.24 4.93
C TRP A 240 5.76 -6.23 3.81
N ALA A 241 4.67 -5.75 3.19
CA ALA A 241 4.73 -4.74 2.14
C ALA A 241 5.35 -3.42 2.64
N ILE A 242 4.93 -2.94 3.82
CA ILE A 242 5.47 -1.74 4.47
C ILE A 242 6.98 -1.89 4.68
N GLY A 243 7.43 -3.03 5.21
CA GLY A 243 8.85 -3.28 5.43
C GLY A 243 9.62 -3.33 4.12
N PHE A 244 9.10 -4.04 3.12
CA PHE A 244 9.72 -4.17 1.81
C PHE A 244 9.87 -2.81 1.13
N HIS A 245 8.79 -2.03 1.08
CA HIS A 245 8.74 -0.70 0.49
C HIS A 245 9.74 0.23 1.19
N ALA A 246 9.63 0.37 2.52
CA ALA A 246 10.51 1.25 3.29
C ALA A 246 12.00 0.93 3.13
N ALA A 247 12.36 -0.36 3.03
CA ALA A 247 13.75 -0.77 2.90
C ALA A 247 14.27 -0.69 1.45
N TRP A 248 13.38 -0.80 0.47
CA TRP A 248 13.69 -0.52 -0.93
C TRP A 248 14.10 0.95 -1.08
N ASP A 249 13.22 1.86 -0.69
CA ASP A 249 13.42 3.31 -0.81
C ASP A 249 14.61 3.77 0.03
N TRP A 250 14.74 3.28 1.27
CA TRP A 250 15.91 3.57 2.11
C TRP A 250 17.21 3.09 1.47
N GLY A 251 17.17 1.93 0.82
CA GLY A 251 18.29 1.37 0.09
C GLY A 251 18.67 2.24 -1.11
N GLU A 252 17.71 2.55 -1.97
CA GLU A 252 17.90 3.34 -3.19
C GLU A 252 18.34 4.78 -2.86
N SER A 253 17.53 5.47 -2.07
CA SER A 253 17.72 6.88 -1.71
C SER A 253 18.92 7.10 -0.79
N TYR A 254 18.90 6.54 0.42
CA TYR A 254 19.93 6.88 1.42
C TYR A 254 21.20 6.05 1.25
N PHE A 255 21.07 4.73 1.13
CA PHE A 255 22.24 3.84 1.18
C PHE A 255 23.06 3.93 -0.11
N TYR A 256 22.41 3.80 -1.27
CA TYR A 256 23.06 3.89 -2.57
C TYR A 256 23.16 5.33 -3.09
N GLY A 257 22.36 6.26 -2.58
CA GLY A 257 22.39 7.66 -3.02
C GLY A 257 21.94 7.84 -4.45
N ALA A 258 21.06 6.96 -4.92
CA ALA A 258 20.44 7.09 -6.22
C ALA A 258 19.15 7.94 -6.11
N PRO A 259 18.71 8.57 -7.21
CA PRO A 259 17.36 9.12 -7.26
C PRO A 259 16.32 8.02 -6.99
N ASP A 260 15.26 8.36 -6.28
CA ASP A 260 14.09 7.53 -6.00
C ASP A 260 12.88 8.23 -6.59
N SER A 261 12.36 7.65 -7.67
CA SER A 261 11.39 8.28 -8.56
C SER A 261 11.73 9.74 -8.89
N GLY A 262 13.00 9.98 -9.23
CA GLY A 262 13.53 11.30 -9.58
C GLY A 262 13.87 12.23 -8.41
N ARG A 263 13.70 11.80 -7.15
CA ARG A 263 14.04 12.60 -5.98
C ARG A 263 15.36 12.17 -5.36
N LEU A 264 16.21 13.15 -5.09
CA LEU A 264 17.42 12.94 -4.28
C LEU A 264 17.16 13.36 -2.84
N VAL A 265 17.84 12.69 -1.92
CA VAL A 265 17.82 13.00 -0.49
C VAL A 265 19.16 13.58 -0.05
N GLU A 266 19.17 14.42 0.99
CA GLU A 266 20.42 14.92 1.55
C GLU A 266 21.11 13.89 2.47
N GLY A 267 22.44 13.98 2.58
CA GLY A 267 23.20 13.12 3.51
C GLY A 267 23.19 11.65 3.12
N VAL A 268 23.33 11.35 1.83
CA VAL A 268 23.43 9.98 1.29
C VAL A 268 24.73 9.29 1.72
N ARG A 269 24.71 7.97 1.87
CA ARG A 269 25.89 7.17 2.25
C ARG A 269 26.86 7.00 1.09
N LEU A 270 26.36 6.50 -0.03
CA LEU A 270 27.05 6.43 -1.32
C LEU A 270 26.46 7.49 -2.24
N THR A 271 27.10 7.74 -3.37
CA THR A 271 26.56 8.61 -4.42
C THR A 271 26.58 7.81 -5.71
N ALA A 272 25.41 7.37 -6.15
CA ALA A 272 25.26 6.62 -7.39
C ALA A 272 24.85 7.56 -8.53
N HIS A 273 25.45 7.38 -9.70
CA HIS A 273 25.01 8.07 -10.91
C HIS A 273 24.83 7.08 -12.07
N ALA A 274 23.73 7.26 -12.79
CA ALA A 274 23.37 6.44 -13.94
C ALA A 274 24.32 6.71 -15.12
N VAL A 275 24.70 5.66 -15.84
CA VAL A 275 25.59 5.71 -17.01
C VAL A 275 24.95 5.02 -18.20
N GLY A 276 25.05 5.63 -19.37
CA GLY A 276 24.51 5.06 -20.61
C GLY A 276 23.03 5.38 -20.83
N HIS A 277 22.33 4.50 -21.56
CA HIS A 277 20.97 4.76 -22.02
C HIS A 277 19.97 4.76 -20.84
N PRO A 278 19.13 5.80 -20.67
CA PRO A 278 18.22 5.92 -19.52
C PRO A 278 17.29 4.72 -19.29
N LEU A 279 16.80 4.08 -20.35
CA LEU A 279 15.98 2.87 -20.23
C LEU A 279 16.72 1.67 -19.60
N LEU A 280 18.05 1.62 -19.73
CA LEU A 280 18.88 0.55 -19.19
C LEU A 280 19.44 0.93 -17.82
N SER A 281 19.85 2.17 -17.63
CA SER A 281 20.46 2.64 -16.38
C SER A 281 19.45 3.12 -15.34
N GLY A 282 18.22 3.43 -15.76
CA GLY A 282 17.22 4.10 -14.95
C GLY A 282 17.27 5.63 -15.03
N GLY A 283 18.33 6.19 -15.62
CA GLY A 283 18.44 7.62 -15.90
C GLY A 283 18.23 8.50 -14.65
N THR A 284 17.40 9.52 -14.80
CA THR A 284 17.05 10.46 -13.72
C THR A 284 16.07 9.88 -12.71
N ALA A 285 15.28 8.87 -13.08
CA ALA A 285 14.31 8.25 -12.18
C ALA A 285 15.00 7.46 -11.06
N GLY A 286 16.14 6.82 -11.37
CA GLY A 286 16.85 5.94 -10.44
C GLY A 286 16.92 4.49 -10.95
N PRO A 287 17.68 3.60 -10.28
CA PRO A 287 17.73 2.18 -10.56
C PRO A 287 16.37 1.54 -10.88
N GLU A 288 15.31 1.88 -10.15
CA GLU A 288 13.95 1.38 -10.38
C GLU A 288 13.34 1.76 -11.73
N GLY A 289 13.83 2.83 -12.37
CA GLY A 289 13.46 3.22 -13.73
C GLY A 289 14.11 2.36 -14.83
N SER A 290 15.03 1.47 -14.46
CA SER A 290 15.70 0.56 -15.40
C SER A 290 14.80 -0.60 -15.81
N VAL A 291 14.85 -1.01 -17.08
CA VAL A 291 14.21 -2.25 -17.55
C VAL A 291 14.70 -3.50 -16.79
N LEU A 292 15.87 -3.45 -16.13
CA LEU A 292 16.38 -4.56 -15.31
C LEU A 292 15.55 -4.81 -14.05
N VAL A 293 14.71 -3.87 -13.63
CA VAL A 293 13.75 -4.08 -12.53
C VAL A 293 12.67 -5.10 -12.90
N LEU A 294 12.30 -5.20 -14.18
CA LEU A 294 11.22 -6.10 -14.63
C LEU A 294 11.49 -7.58 -14.34
N PRO A 295 12.65 -8.16 -14.73
CA PRO A 295 12.96 -9.54 -14.36
C PRO A 295 13.10 -9.71 -12.85
N LEU A 296 13.60 -8.72 -12.10
CA LEU A 296 13.69 -8.78 -10.64
C LEU A 296 12.31 -8.89 -9.99
N LEU A 297 11.35 -8.05 -10.40
CA LEU A 297 9.96 -8.09 -9.91
C LEU A 297 9.27 -9.40 -10.29
N ALA A 298 9.51 -9.92 -11.50
CA ALA A 298 9.01 -11.21 -11.91
C ALA A 298 9.56 -12.34 -11.02
N ILE A 299 10.87 -12.37 -10.78
CA ILE A 299 11.52 -13.33 -9.88
C ILE A 299 10.93 -13.24 -8.47
N GLY A 300 10.75 -12.03 -7.94
CA GLY A 300 10.10 -11.79 -6.65
C GLY A 300 8.69 -12.37 -6.59
N ALA A 301 7.86 -12.09 -7.60
CA ALA A 301 6.50 -12.63 -7.69
C ALA A 301 6.49 -14.17 -7.74
N PHE A 302 7.37 -14.79 -8.53
CA PHE A 302 7.50 -16.25 -8.61
C PHE A 302 8.03 -16.87 -7.31
N ALA A 303 8.96 -16.20 -6.63
CA ALA A 303 9.47 -16.64 -5.33
C ALA A 303 8.36 -16.60 -4.26
N MET A 304 7.57 -15.51 -4.22
CA MET A 304 6.40 -15.39 -3.34
C MET A 304 5.38 -16.49 -3.62
N TRP A 305 5.09 -16.77 -4.90
CA TRP A 305 4.22 -17.87 -5.29
C TRP A 305 4.79 -19.23 -4.84
N GLY A 306 6.07 -19.52 -5.08
CA GLY A 306 6.72 -20.77 -4.69
C GLY A 306 6.80 -21.00 -3.18
N TRP A 307 6.97 -19.92 -2.41
CA TRP A 307 7.02 -19.93 -0.96
C TRP A 307 5.64 -20.13 -0.35
N TRP A 308 4.65 -19.31 -0.73
CA TRP A 308 3.33 -19.31 -0.11
C TRP A 308 2.31 -20.26 -0.74
N ARG A 309 2.54 -20.83 -1.93
CA ARG A 309 1.68 -21.91 -2.47
C ARG A 309 1.65 -23.16 -1.59
N ARG A 310 2.66 -23.35 -0.73
CA ARG A 310 2.84 -24.53 0.13
C ARG A 310 2.23 -24.37 1.53
N GLY A 311 1.78 -23.17 1.91
CA GLY A 311 1.18 -22.90 3.22
C GLY A 311 -0.35 -22.83 3.20
N ALA A 312 -0.99 -23.11 4.33
CA ALA A 312 -2.40 -22.79 4.52
C ALA A 312 -2.57 -21.26 4.37
N ARG A 313 -3.40 -20.84 3.41
CA ARG A 313 -3.69 -19.42 3.16
C ARG A 313 -4.20 -18.81 4.46
N ALA A 314 -3.61 -17.69 4.89
CA ALA A 314 -4.12 -16.99 6.07
C ALA A 314 -5.61 -16.66 5.83
N PRO A 315 -6.48 -16.77 6.85
CA PRO A 315 -7.79 -16.13 6.78
C PRO A 315 -7.51 -14.65 6.54
N GLY A 316 -7.73 -14.22 5.29
CA GLY A 316 -7.36 -12.87 4.88
C GLY A 316 -8.05 -11.86 5.77
N ILE A 317 -7.55 -10.63 5.72
CA ILE A 317 -8.40 -9.43 5.76
C ILE A 317 -9.73 -9.78 5.06
N ALA A 318 -10.87 -9.29 5.52
CA ALA A 318 -12.19 -9.50 4.91
C ALA A 318 -12.25 -9.02 3.42
N LEU A 319 -11.49 -9.70 2.56
CA LEU A 319 -11.24 -9.56 1.14
C LEU A 319 -12.10 -10.58 0.37
N ARG A 320 -12.68 -11.55 1.10
CA ARG A 320 -13.72 -12.43 0.58
C ARG A 320 -15.07 -11.75 0.74
N GLY A 321 -15.53 -11.12 -0.33
CA GLY A 321 -16.96 -10.95 -0.60
C GLY A 321 -17.69 -12.28 -0.86
N GLU A 322 -17.12 -13.42 -0.48
CA GLU A 322 -17.63 -14.77 -0.77
C GLU A 322 -18.32 -15.46 0.41
N SER A 323 -18.28 -14.92 1.64
CA SER A 323 -18.90 -15.63 2.78
C SER A 323 -20.44 -15.59 2.85
N ALA A 324 -21.11 -15.01 1.85
CA ALA A 324 -22.57 -14.96 1.78
C ALA A 324 -23.18 -15.72 0.58
N ARG A 325 -22.37 -16.43 -0.24
CA ARG A 325 -22.90 -17.31 -1.29
C ARG A 325 -22.57 -18.75 -0.92
N GLY A 326 -23.63 -19.45 -0.53
CA GLY A 326 -23.61 -20.76 0.11
C GLY A 326 -22.70 -21.79 -0.53
N ILE A 327 -22.00 -22.51 0.36
CA ILE A 327 -21.83 -23.95 0.20
C ILE A 327 -23.21 -24.54 0.49
N ASP A 328 -24.04 -24.60 -0.54
CA ASP A 328 -25.07 -25.61 -0.69
C ASP A 328 -25.47 -25.66 -2.17
N ARG A 329 -24.74 -26.48 -2.92
CA ARG A 329 -25.14 -27.23 -4.12
C ARG A 329 -23.97 -28.07 -4.61
#